data_AF-A0A2D4FTF2-F1
#
_entry.id   AF-A0A2D4FTF2-F1
#
_cell.length_a   1.000
_cell.length_b   1.000
_cell.length_c   1.000
_cell.angle_alpha   90.00
_cell.angle_beta   90.00
_cell.angle_gamma   90.00
#
_symmetry.space_group_name_H-M   'P 1'
#
loop_
_entity.id
_entity.type
_entity.pdbx_description
1 polymer ?
#
loop_
_entity_poly.entity_id
_entity_poly.type
_entity_poly.pdbx_seq_one_letter_code
_entity_poly.pdbx_strand_id
1 'polypeptide(L)'
;MQHYTKSHPVRMKLMVTAAPVLRLQNNSFTIEIPCFVVVSALLSNSMIKPIFAVNTSIGLKANAVIAKQKLIVLLQLQRLYLSLTYSSIGSFQVQRLKNFLSYSLQNTVIPPIAAALKRGLQLPTMAKLFFSEAVTKVNKGYILISTDLNYKF
;
A
#
# COMPACT_ATOMS: atom_id res chain seq x y z
N MET A 1 -1.01 0.05 -34.73
CA MET A 1 -1.50 -0.71 -33.56
C MET A 1 -0.78 -2.04 -33.54
N GLN A 2 -0.32 -2.49 -32.39
CA GLN A 2 0.34 -3.79 -32.27
C GLN A 2 -0.70 -4.88 -32.02
N HIS A 3 -0.58 -6.00 -32.74
CA HIS A 3 -1.44 -7.17 -32.59
C HIS A 3 -0.61 -8.40 -32.23
N TYR A 4 -1.11 -9.22 -31.32
CA TYR A 4 -0.50 -10.49 -30.93
C TYR A 4 -1.40 -11.62 -31.46
N THR A 5 -0.92 -12.37 -32.45
CA THR A 5 -1.68 -13.46 -33.11
C THR A 5 -1.51 -14.81 -32.41
N LYS A 6 -0.54 -14.92 -31.50
CA LYS A 6 -0.30 -16.09 -30.66
C LYS A 6 -0.39 -15.70 -29.19
N SER A 7 -0.76 -16.65 -28.33
CA SER A 7 -0.75 -16.46 -26.88
C SER A 7 0.69 -16.30 -26.37
N HIS A 8 0.91 -15.31 -25.51
CA HIS A 8 2.21 -15.06 -24.88
C HIS A 8 2.00 -14.84 -23.38
N PRO A 9 2.92 -15.32 -22.52
CA PRO A 9 2.90 -14.96 -21.11
C PRO A 9 2.99 -13.44 -20.94
N VAL A 10 2.27 -12.92 -19.95
CA VAL A 10 2.26 -11.49 -19.63
C VAL A 10 2.93 -11.27 -18.30
N ARG A 11 3.84 -10.29 -18.26
CA ARG A 11 4.46 -9.80 -17.03
C ARG A 11 3.86 -8.45 -16.67
N MET A 12 3.42 -8.32 -15.42
CA MET A 12 3.03 -7.05 -14.82
C MET A 12 4.09 -6.64 -13.79
N LYS A 13 4.65 -5.45 -13.94
CA LYS A 13 5.60 -4.87 -12.99
C LYS A 13 4.99 -3.63 -12.35
N LEU A 14 4.75 -3.69 -11.05
CA LEU A 14 4.34 -2.56 -10.21
C LEU A 14 5.58 -1.94 -9.57
N MET A 15 5.76 -0.63 -9.72
CA MET A 15 6.92 0.11 -9.23
C MET A 15 6.45 1.28 -8.38
N VAL A 16 7.08 1.49 -7.22
CA VAL A 16 6.87 2.70 -6.41
C VAL A 16 7.70 3.83 -7.02
N THR A 17 7.07 4.96 -7.32
CA THR A 17 7.73 6.06 -8.04
C THR A 17 8.23 7.18 -7.14
N ALA A 18 7.71 7.29 -5.92
CA ALA A 18 8.20 8.21 -4.91
C ALA A 18 7.88 7.67 -3.50
N ALA A 19 8.46 8.30 -2.48
CA ALA A 19 8.21 7.93 -1.09
C ALA A 19 6.70 7.97 -0.76
N PRO A 20 6.16 6.97 -0.04
CA PRO A 20 4.79 7.01 0.46
C PRO A 20 4.54 8.26 1.30
N VAL A 21 3.40 8.93 1.07
CA VAL A 21 3.01 10.13 1.82
C VAL A 21 1.99 9.74 2.87
N LEU A 22 2.33 9.97 4.14
CA LEU A 22 1.43 9.82 5.27
C LEU A 22 0.68 11.12 5.51
N ARG A 23 -0.64 11.05 5.62
CA ARG A 23 -1.49 12.21 5.95
C ARG A 23 -2.29 11.90 7.21
N LEU A 24 -1.97 12.65 8.26
CA LEU A 24 -2.68 12.63 9.54
C LEU A 24 -3.55 13.89 9.62
N GLN A 25 -4.86 13.69 9.66
CA GLN A 25 -5.89 14.70 9.89
C GLN A 25 -6.72 14.27 11.10
N ASN A 26 -7.53 15.17 11.66
CA ASN A 26 -8.40 14.83 12.78
C ASN A 26 -9.24 13.59 12.46
N ASN A 27 -9.02 12.50 13.20
CA ASN A 27 -9.66 11.19 13.04
C ASN A 27 -9.43 10.48 11.70
N SER A 28 -8.44 10.90 10.90
CA SER A 28 -8.14 10.31 9.60
C SER A 28 -6.64 10.11 9.40
N PHE A 29 -6.24 8.86 9.22
CA PHE A 29 -4.88 8.48 8.84
C PHE A 29 -4.95 7.79 7.47
N THR A 30 -4.36 8.44 6.47
CA THR A 30 -4.27 7.90 5.10
C THR A 30 -2.82 7.82 4.64
N ILE A 31 -2.55 6.87 3.74
CA ILE A 31 -1.25 6.67 3.12
C ILE A 31 -1.47 6.66 1.61
N GLU A 32 -0.76 7.53 0.90
CA GLU A 32 -0.75 7.56 -0.56
C GLU A 32 0.58 7.01 -1.06
N ILE A 33 0.52 5.99 -1.91
CA ILE A 33 1.69 5.38 -2.54
C ILE A 33 1.61 5.64 -4.04
N PRO A 34 2.41 6.58 -4.57
CA PRO A 34 2.50 6.80 -6.00
C PRO A 34 3.28 5.67 -6.65
N CYS A 35 2.74 5.17 -7.75
CA CYS A 35 3.20 3.96 -8.40
C CYS A 35 3.07 4.04 -9.92
N PHE A 36 3.79 3.17 -10.61
CA PHE A 36 3.70 2.99 -12.06
C PHE A 36 3.62 1.52 -12.39
N VAL A 37 2.71 1.15 -13.29
CA VAL A 37 2.52 -0.22 -13.74
C VAL A 37 2.89 -0.32 -15.20
N VAL A 38 3.76 -1.28 -15.52
CA VAL A 38 4.07 -1.65 -16.90
C VAL A 38 3.64 -3.10 -17.12
N VAL A 39 2.85 -3.31 -18.17
CA VAL A 39 2.44 -4.65 -18.61
C VAL A 39 3.14 -4.96 -19.93
N SER A 40 3.82 -6.11 -19.98
CA SER A 40 4.64 -6.50 -21.13
C SER A 40 4.36 -7.95 -21.53
N ALA A 41 4.40 -8.22 -22.83
CA ALA A 41 4.41 -9.59 -23.37
C ALA A 41 5.84 -10.15 -23.31
N LEU A 42 5.94 -11.42 -22.92
CA LEU A 42 7.18 -12.20 -22.99
C LEU A 42 7.15 -12.99 -24.30
N LEU A 43 7.96 -12.57 -25.27
CA LEU A 43 8.04 -13.21 -26.58
C LEU A 43 8.97 -14.42 -26.54
N SER A 44 8.79 -15.37 -27.46
CA SER A 44 9.55 -16.63 -27.52
C SER A 44 11.06 -16.44 -27.72
N ASN A 45 11.48 -15.30 -28.27
CA ASN A 45 12.87 -14.90 -28.45
C ASN A 45 13.44 -14.18 -27.21
N SER A 46 12.85 -14.37 -26.02
CA SER A 46 13.21 -13.70 -24.77
C SER A 46 13.06 -12.17 -24.78
N MET A 47 12.43 -11.61 -25.81
CA MET A 47 12.17 -10.17 -25.90
C MET A 47 10.98 -9.79 -25.03
N ILE A 48 11.15 -8.75 -24.22
CA ILE A 48 10.08 -8.17 -23.39
C ILE A 48 9.53 -6.96 -24.13
N LYS A 49 8.26 -7.02 -24.53
CA LYS A 49 7.63 -5.93 -25.28
C LYS A 49 6.50 -5.28 -24.49
N PRO A 50 6.57 -3.96 -24.20
CA PRO A 50 5.51 -3.29 -23.45
C PRO A 50 4.20 -3.26 -24.26
N ILE A 51 3.11 -3.64 -23.60
CA ILE A 51 1.75 -3.62 -24.13
C ILE A 51 1.08 -2.31 -23.76
N PHE A 52 1.10 -1.96 -22.48
CA PHE A 52 0.60 -0.70 -21.97
C PHE A 52 1.26 -0.34 -20.64
N ALA A 53 1.18 0.94 -20.30
CA ALA A 53 1.67 1.48 -19.04
C ALA A 53 0.66 2.44 -18.42
N VAL A 54 0.58 2.40 -17.10
CA VAL A 54 -0.43 3.10 -16.31
C VAL A 54 0.24 3.81 -15.15
N ASN A 55 -0.02 5.10 -15.01
CA ASN A 55 0.26 5.81 -13.78
C ASN A 55 -0.80 5.41 -12.74
N THR A 56 -0.38 5.13 -11.51
CA THR A 56 -1.28 4.64 -10.46
C THR A 56 -0.98 5.25 -9.11
N SER A 57 -2.02 5.42 -8.30
CA SER A 57 -1.86 5.77 -6.89
C SER A 57 -2.71 4.85 -6.04
N ILE A 58 -2.04 4.21 -5.08
CA ILE A 58 -2.65 3.34 -4.09
C ILE A 58 -2.92 4.20 -2.86
N GLY A 59 -4.19 4.35 -2.49
CA GLY A 59 -4.59 4.99 -1.25
C GLY A 59 -5.00 3.95 -0.21
N LEU A 60 -4.32 3.96 0.92
CA LEU A 60 -4.62 3.11 2.07
C LEU A 60 -5.22 3.96 3.18
N LYS A 61 -6.26 3.44 3.83
CA LYS A 61 -6.67 3.91 5.15
C LYS A 61 -5.83 3.18 6.18
N ALA A 62 -5.34 3.91 7.17
CA ALA A 62 -4.57 3.36 8.27
C ALA A 62 -5.26 3.62 9.60
N ASN A 63 -4.96 2.79 10.59
CA ASN A 63 -5.32 3.02 11.99
C ASN A 63 -4.12 2.72 12.88
N ALA A 64 -3.92 3.53 13.91
CA ALA A 64 -2.88 3.32 14.91
C ALA A 64 -3.49 2.67 16.14
N VAL A 65 -2.78 1.73 16.76
CA VAL A 65 -3.17 1.13 18.04
C VAL A 65 -1.93 0.82 18.87
N ILE A 66 -2.08 0.79 20.19
CA ILE A 66 -1.02 0.25 21.06
C ILE A 66 -1.34 -1.21 21.35
N ALA A 67 -0.38 -2.09 21.08
CA ALA A 67 -0.47 -3.49 21.48
C ALA A 67 0.91 -4.02 21.86
N LYS A 68 0.97 -4.81 22.94
CA LYS A 68 2.22 -5.37 23.47
C LYS A 68 3.33 -4.31 23.62
N GLN A 69 2.99 -3.15 24.17
CA GLN A 69 3.92 -2.02 24.38
C GLN A 69 4.50 -1.38 23.10
N LYS A 70 3.87 -1.62 21.94
CA LYS A 70 4.30 -1.09 20.65
C LYS A 70 3.18 -0.34 19.94
N LEU A 71 3.56 0.65 19.15
CA LEU A 71 2.67 1.30 18.20
C LEU A 71 2.54 0.41 16.95
N ILE A 72 1.34 -0.08 16.69
CA ILE A 72 1.02 -0.87 15.50
C ILE A 72 0.18 -0.03 14.55
N VAL A 73 0.46 -0.16 13.26
CA VAL A 73 -0.34 0.43 12.19
C VAL A 73 -1.09 -0.67 11.44
N LEU A 74 -2.41 -0.56 11.42
CA LEU A 74 -3.32 -1.40 10.65
C LEU A 74 -3.61 -0.72 9.32
N LEU A 75 -3.69 -1.49 8.23
CA LEU A 75 -3.90 -0.98 6.88
C LEU A 75 -5.13 -1.61 6.22
N GLN A 76 -5.82 -0.81 5.42
CA GLN A 76 -6.90 -1.25 4.53
C GLN A 76 -6.82 -0.51 3.20
N LEU A 77 -7.01 -1.21 2.08
CA LEU A 77 -7.12 -0.54 0.78
C LEU A 77 -8.36 0.35 0.77
N GLN A 78 -8.18 1.64 0.53
CA GLN A 78 -9.27 2.60 0.46
C GLN A 78 -9.62 2.95 -0.98
N ARG A 79 -8.60 3.18 -1.81
CA ARG A 79 -8.77 3.63 -3.19
C ARG A 79 -7.61 3.21 -4.07
N LEU A 80 -7.89 3.04 -5.36
CA LEU A 80 -6.92 2.83 -6.42
C LEU A 80 -7.26 3.75 -7.58
N TYR A 81 -6.34 4.64 -7.94
CA TYR A 81 -6.44 5.47 -9.13
C TYR A 81 -5.57 4.91 -10.23
N LEU A 82 -6.09 4.87 -11.45
CA LEU A 82 -5.37 4.46 -12.65
C LEU A 82 -5.55 5.53 -13.73
N SER A 83 -4.45 5.91 -14.37
CA SER A 83 -4.46 6.77 -15.56
C SER A 83 -3.58 6.15 -16.63
N LEU A 84 -4.16 5.87 -17.79
CA LEU A 84 -3.44 5.27 -18.91
C LEU A 84 -2.40 6.26 -19.44
N THR A 85 -1.14 5.84 -19.47
CA THR A 85 -0.03 6.66 -19.97
C THR A 85 0.32 6.28 -21.41
N TYR A 86 0.36 4.97 -21.69
CA TYR A 86 0.76 4.45 -23.00
C TYR A 86 0.03 3.14 -23.30
N SER A 87 -0.32 2.89 -24.56
CA SER A 87 -0.84 1.61 -25.03
C SER A 87 -0.43 1.35 -26.48
N SER A 88 0.20 0.20 -26.74
CA SER A 88 0.52 -0.28 -28.09
C SER A 88 -0.66 -1.01 -28.74
N ILE A 89 -1.63 -1.45 -27.94
CA ILE A 89 -2.85 -2.17 -28.37
C ILE A 89 -4.08 -1.26 -28.53
N GLY A 90 -3.87 0.06 -28.39
CA GLY A 90 -4.92 1.07 -28.43
C GLY A 90 -5.78 1.15 -27.17
N SER A 91 -7.00 1.65 -27.32
CA SER A 91 -7.92 1.89 -26.20
C SER A 91 -8.42 0.59 -25.59
N PHE A 92 -8.43 0.51 -24.25
CA PHE A 92 -9.02 -0.60 -23.52
C PHE A 92 -9.74 -0.09 -22.27
N GLN A 93 -10.64 -0.92 -21.72
CA GLN A 93 -11.39 -0.58 -20.52
C GLN A 93 -10.49 -0.64 -19.27
N VAL A 94 -10.00 0.53 -18.84
CA VAL A 94 -9.17 0.70 -17.64
C VAL A 94 -9.86 0.14 -16.38
N GLN A 95 -11.19 0.13 -16.34
CA GLN A 95 -11.97 -0.40 -15.22
C GLN A 95 -11.71 -1.90 -14.96
N ARG A 96 -11.50 -2.72 -16.00
CA ARG A 96 -11.19 -4.15 -15.80
C ARG A 96 -9.82 -4.33 -15.13
N LEU A 97 -8.85 -3.53 -15.55
CA LEU A 97 -7.53 -3.49 -14.93
C LEU A 97 -7.60 -3.03 -13.47
N LYS A 98 -8.46 -2.06 -13.16
CA LYS A 98 -8.70 -1.60 -11.79
C LYS A 98 -9.18 -2.73 -10.87
N ASN A 99 -10.13 -3.53 -11.32
CA ASN A 99 -10.65 -4.65 -10.52
C ASN A 99 -9.57 -5.70 -10.26
N PHE A 100 -8.84 -6.09 -11.31
CA PHE A 100 -7.73 -7.04 -11.20
C PHE A 100 -6.66 -6.54 -10.24
N LEU A 101 -6.17 -5.29 -10.43
CA LEU A 101 -5.15 -4.70 -9.57
C LEU A 101 -5.63 -4.55 -8.12
N SER A 102 -6.89 -4.15 -7.90
CA SER A 102 -7.43 -4.04 -6.54
C SER A 102 -7.43 -5.39 -5.83
N TYR A 103 -7.85 -6.46 -6.54
CA TYR A 103 -7.81 -7.83 -6.01
C TYR A 103 -6.38 -8.27 -5.71
N SER A 104 -5.44 -8.09 -6.64
CA SER A 104 -4.02 -8.45 -6.42
C SER A 104 -3.39 -7.66 -5.27
N LEU A 105 -3.73 -6.37 -5.12
CA LEU A 105 -3.23 -5.56 -4.02
C LEU A 105 -3.72 -6.07 -2.67
N GLN A 106 -5.02 -6.34 -2.54
CA GLN A 106 -5.61 -6.82 -1.29
C GLN A 106 -5.10 -8.20 -0.87
N ASN A 107 -4.89 -9.10 -1.82
CA ASN A 107 -4.58 -10.51 -1.52
C ASN A 107 -3.09 -10.84 -1.55
N THR A 108 -2.26 -10.03 -2.23
CA THR A 108 -0.85 -10.38 -2.48
C THR A 108 0.12 -9.30 -2.00
N VAL A 109 -0.20 -8.01 -2.19
CA VAL A 109 0.77 -6.92 -1.92
C VAL A 109 0.61 -6.31 -0.53
N ILE A 110 -0.63 -6.04 -0.11
CA ILE A 110 -0.91 -5.43 1.20
C ILE A 110 -0.62 -6.37 2.38
N PRO A 111 -0.93 -7.69 2.33
CA PRO A 111 -0.73 -8.56 3.50
C PRO A 111 0.72 -8.60 4.03
N PRO A 112 1.77 -8.73 3.19
CA PRO A 112 3.15 -8.64 3.66
C PRO A 112 3.50 -7.30 4.32
N ILE A 113 3.00 -6.18 3.77
CA ILE A 113 3.20 -4.83 4.33
C ILE A 113 2.51 -4.73 5.69
N ALA A 114 1.27 -5.19 5.78
CA ALA A 114 0.51 -5.21 7.03
C ALA A 114 1.19 -6.10 8.09
N ALA A 115 1.75 -7.24 7.70
CA ALA A 115 2.51 -8.11 8.59
C ALA A 115 3.78 -7.42 9.12
N ALA A 116 4.48 -6.67 8.28
CA ALA A 116 5.64 -5.88 8.70
C ALA A 116 5.24 -4.78 9.70
N LEU A 117 4.16 -4.03 9.44
CA LEU A 117 3.66 -2.99 10.34
C LEU A 117 3.08 -3.54 11.64
N LYS A 118 2.55 -4.77 11.63
CA LYS A 118 2.12 -5.51 12.82
C LYS A 118 3.26 -5.89 13.77
N ARG A 119 4.52 -5.89 13.31
CA ARG A 119 5.67 -6.05 14.22
C ARG A 119 5.78 -4.89 15.22
N GLY A 120 5.22 -3.75 14.83
CA GLY A 120 5.10 -2.54 15.65
C GLY A 120 6.39 -1.75 15.77
N LEU A 121 6.23 -0.45 16.05
CA LEU A 121 7.30 0.45 16.43
C LEU A 121 7.41 0.46 17.96
N GLN A 122 8.62 0.19 18.45
CA GLN A 122 8.88 0.23 19.89
C GLN A 122 8.73 1.68 20.37
N LEU A 123 7.90 1.87 21.39
CA LEU A 123 7.74 3.18 22.02
C LEU A 123 8.86 3.43 23.01
N PRO A 124 9.23 4.71 23.25
CA PRO A 124 10.20 5.05 24.27
C PRO A 124 9.60 4.73 25.65
N THR A 125 10.07 3.64 26.25
CA THR A 125 9.67 3.18 27.59
C THR A 125 10.91 3.07 28.46
N MET A 126 10.84 3.54 29.71
CA MET A 126 11.87 3.22 30.69
C MET A 126 11.73 1.77 31.16
N ALA A 127 12.83 1.17 31.62
CA ALA A 127 12.81 -0.16 32.20
C ALA A 127 11.75 -0.23 33.33
N LYS A 128 10.98 -1.33 33.36
CA LYS A 128 9.90 -1.60 34.32
C LYS A 128 8.59 -0.81 34.18
N LEU A 129 8.47 0.11 33.21
CA LEU A 129 7.20 0.79 32.91
C LEU A 129 6.45 0.10 31.77
N PHE A 130 5.15 -0.10 31.97
CA PHE A 130 4.25 -0.71 30.99
C PHE A 130 3.00 0.17 30.80
N PHE A 131 2.64 0.40 29.56
CA PHE A 131 1.37 1.00 29.16
C PHE A 131 0.20 0.09 29.51
N SER A 132 -0.81 0.67 30.17
CA SER A 132 -2.10 0.06 30.46
C SER A 132 -3.21 0.93 29.90
N GLU A 133 -4.28 0.30 29.40
CA GLU A 133 -5.46 1.00 28.85
C GLU A 133 -5.13 2.05 27.78
N ALA A 134 -4.07 1.79 27.00
CA ALA A 134 -3.58 2.74 26.01
C ALA A 134 -4.58 2.95 24.86
N VAL A 135 -4.96 4.20 24.66
CA VAL A 135 -5.80 4.67 23.56
C VAL A 135 -4.96 5.53 22.62
N THR A 136 -5.24 5.45 21.32
CA THR A 136 -4.64 6.36 20.35
C THR A 136 -5.70 7.21 19.66
N LYS A 137 -5.32 8.44 19.33
CA LYS A 137 -6.16 9.37 18.56
C LYS A 137 -5.32 10.03 17.48
N VAL A 138 -5.81 9.99 16.25
CA VAL A 138 -5.18 10.68 15.13
C VAL A 138 -5.62 12.14 15.13
N ASN A 139 -4.65 13.05 15.20
CA ASN A 139 -4.84 14.49 15.07
C ASN A 139 -4.08 15.01 13.85
N LYS A 140 -4.33 16.25 13.47
CA LYS A 140 -3.59 16.89 12.37
C LYS A 140 -2.08 16.91 12.67
N GLY A 141 -1.31 16.14 11.89
CA GLY A 141 0.15 16.07 11.97
C GLY A 141 0.73 15.11 13.00
N TYR A 142 -0.07 14.50 13.88
CA TYR A 142 0.46 13.59 14.92
C TYR A 142 -0.56 12.53 15.39
N ILE A 143 -0.05 11.47 16.00
CA ILE A 143 -0.85 10.46 16.71
C ILE A 143 -0.67 10.72 18.20
N LEU A 144 -1.76 11.08 18.89
CA LEU A 144 -1.79 11.18 20.34
C LEU A 144 -1.91 9.76 20.93
N ILE A 145 -1.07 9.46 21.91
CA ILE A 145 -1.13 8.23 22.70
C ILE A 145 -1.45 8.66 24.13
N SER A 146 -2.54 8.13 24.69
CA SER A 146 -2.97 8.37 26.07
C SER A 146 -3.04 7.01 26.76
N THR A 147 -2.40 6.87 27.91
CA THR A 147 -2.22 5.58 28.57
C THR A 147 -1.96 5.79 30.05
N ASP A 148 -2.41 4.85 30.87
CA ASP A 148 -1.93 4.71 32.23
C ASP A 148 -0.58 3.99 32.24
N LEU A 149 0.19 4.21 33.30
CA LEU A 149 1.51 3.62 33.47
C LEU A 149 1.52 2.70 34.68
N ASN A 150 1.87 1.44 34.44
CA ASN A 150 2.10 0.46 35.48
C ASN A 150 3.61 0.24 35.65
N TYR A 151 4.08 0.43 36.88
CA TYR A 151 5.44 0.11 37.27
C TYR A 151 5.50 -1.29 37.88
N LYS A 152 6.39 -2.15 37.37
CA LYS A 152 6.61 -3.48 37.93
C LYS A 152 7.83 -3.46 38.85
N PHE A 153 7.62 -3.65 40.15
CA PHE A 153 8.69 -3.75 41.14
C PHE A 153 9.61 -4.93 40.84
#